data_AF-A0A3D2XUS8-F1
#
_entry.id   AF-A0A3D2XUS8-F1
#
_cell.length_a   1.000
_cell.length_b   1.000
_cell.length_c   1.000
_cell.angle_alpha   90.00
_cell.angle_beta   90.00
_cell.angle_gamma   90.00
#
_symmetry.space_group_name_H-M   'P 1'
#
loop_
_entity.id
_entity.type
_entity.pdbx_description
1 polymer ?
#
loop_
_entity_poly.entity_id
_entity_poly.type
_entity_poly.pdbx_seq_one_letter_code
_entity_poly.pdbx_strand_id
1 'polypeptide(L)'
;VCTLSLSFNNDGPLGTFFRYICDNGTYIARYDDLVDGRENAIDVSQVDVSMNGIELQDREFVAAINEGREPNSSVAKVFDCYRVLYELEQQLNAQ
;
A
#
# COMPACT_ATOMS: atom_id res chain seq x y z
N VAL A 1 -13.62 -1.22 8.83
CA VAL A 1 -13.36 -2.66 8.62
C VAL A 1 -12.24 -2.80 7.62
N CYS A 2 -11.29 -3.70 7.84
CA CYS A 2 -10.22 -4.02 6.89
C CYS A 2 -10.35 -5.49 6.50
N THR A 3 -10.29 -5.80 5.21
CA THR A 3 -10.30 -7.17 4.69
C THR A 3 -9.02 -7.40 3.91
N LEU A 4 -8.30 -8.46 4.25
CA LEU A 4 -7.08 -8.89 3.56
C LEU A 4 -7.31 -10.26 2.94
N SER A 5 -6.97 -10.39 1.65
CA SER A 5 -7.01 -11.66 0.94
C SER A 5 -5.65 -11.89 0.27
N LEU A 6 -5.01 -13.00 0.61
CA LEU A 6 -3.68 -13.39 0.10
C LEU A 6 -3.81 -14.77 -0.55
N SER A 7 -3.28 -14.92 -1.76
CA SER A 7 -3.33 -16.19 -2.49
C SER A 7 -2.09 -16.35 -3.36
N PHE A 8 -1.48 -17.53 -3.29
CA PHE A 8 -0.44 -17.97 -4.23
C PHE A 8 -1.02 -18.61 -5.50
N ASN A 9 -2.35 -18.75 -5.57
CA ASN A 9 -3.04 -19.48 -6.63
C ASN A 9 -4.16 -18.63 -7.27
N ASN A 10 -3.92 -17.32 -7.40
CA ASN A 10 -4.84 -16.40 -8.04
C ASN A 10 -4.80 -16.55 -9.57
N ASP A 11 -5.92 -16.91 -10.19
CA ASP A 11 -6.08 -16.88 -11.65
C ASP A 11 -6.63 -15.51 -12.09
N GLY A 12 -5.75 -14.51 -12.05
CA GLY A 12 -6.08 -13.13 -12.37
C GLY A 12 -4.82 -12.29 -12.55
N PRO A 13 -4.97 -10.96 -12.71
CA PRO A 13 -3.83 -10.07 -12.84
C PRO A 13 -2.86 -10.22 -11.66
N LEU A 14 -1.57 -10.29 -11.97
CA LEU A 14 -0.54 -10.22 -10.95
C LEU A 14 -0.51 -8.81 -10.37
N GLY A 15 -0.63 -8.72 -9.04
CA GLY A 15 -0.57 -7.43 -8.34
C GLY A 15 -1.48 -7.39 -7.13
N THR A 16 -1.37 -6.29 -6.40
CA THR A 16 -2.27 -5.95 -5.29
C THR A 16 -3.21 -4.85 -5.76
N PHE A 17 -4.47 -4.90 -5.33
CA PHE A 17 -5.37 -3.76 -5.42
C PHE A 17 -5.88 -3.42 -4.03
N PHE A 18 -6.17 -2.15 -3.81
CA PHE A 18 -6.71 -1.63 -2.57
C PHE A 18 -8.08 -1.04 -2.84
N ARG A 19 -9.07 -1.44 -2.06
CA ARG A 19 -10.42 -0.88 -2.13
C ARG A 19 -10.71 -0.06 -0.89
N TYR A 20 -10.85 1.25 -1.07
CA TYR A 20 -11.25 2.19 -0.04
C TYR A 20 -12.75 2.45 -0.15
N ILE A 21 -13.50 2.15 0.90
CA ILE A 21 -14.93 2.46 1.01
C ILE A 21 -15.07 3.55 2.07
N CYS A 22 -15.44 4.74 1.62
CA CYS A 22 -15.46 5.97 2.41
C CYS A 22 -16.86 6.59 2.38
N ASP A 23 -17.08 7.63 3.20
CA ASP A 23 -18.37 8.33 3.27
C ASP A 23 -18.76 8.98 1.93
N ASN A 24 -17.77 9.48 1.18
CA ASN A 24 -17.98 10.23 -0.07
C ASN A 24 -17.72 9.42 -1.35
N GLY A 25 -17.49 8.11 -1.25
CA GLY A 25 -17.24 7.30 -2.43
C GLY A 25 -16.48 6.01 -2.14
N THR A 26 -16.30 5.25 -3.21
CA THR A 26 -15.45 4.05 -3.22
C THR A 26 -14.36 4.25 -4.25
N TYR A 27 -13.14 3.87 -3.89
CA TYR A 27 -11.95 4.01 -4.72
C TYR A 27 -11.23 2.67 -4.80
N ILE A 28 -10.81 2.29 -6.01
CA ILE A 28 -10.01 1.09 -6.24
C ILE A 28 -8.68 1.54 -6.82
N ALA A 29 -7.62 1.39 -6.03
CA ALA A 29 -6.25 1.67 -6.43
C ALA A 29 -5.55 0.38 -6.86
N ARG A 30 -4.92 0.42 -8.04
CA ARG A 30 -3.98 -0.57 -8.56
C ARG A 30 -2.62 0.12 -8.69
N TYR A 31 -1.63 -0.60 -9.20
CA TYR A 31 -0.26 -0.04 -9.34
C TYR A 31 -0.24 1.23 -10.20
N ASP A 32 -0.91 1.21 -11.36
CA ASP A 32 -0.91 2.33 -12.31
C ASP A 32 -2.26 3.05 -12.41
N ASP A 33 -3.32 2.51 -11.82
CA ASP A 33 -4.69 2.99 -12.00
C ASP A 33 -5.36 3.38 -10.68
N LEU A 34 -6.16 4.44 -10.72
CA LEU A 34 -7.15 4.76 -9.70
C LEU A 34 -8.52 4.87 -10.37
N VAL A 35 -9.51 4.11 -9.89
CA VAL A 35 -10.89 4.19 -10.39
C VAL A 35 -11.88 4.41 -9.26
N ASP A 36 -13.04 4.98 -9.57
CA ASP A 36 -14.15 5.08 -8.63
C ASP A 36 -14.91 3.74 -8.48
N GLY A 37 -15.92 3.72 -7.62
CA GLY A 37 -16.75 2.53 -7.36
C GLY A 37 -17.59 2.04 -8.56
N ARG A 38 -17.56 2.75 -9.69
CA ARG A 38 -18.22 2.41 -10.95
C ARG A 38 -17.22 2.17 -12.09
N GLU A 39 -15.93 1.97 -11.75
CA GLU A 39 -14.83 1.76 -12.69
C GLU A 39 -14.57 2.97 -13.61
N ASN A 40 -15.01 4.18 -13.24
CA ASN A 40 -14.57 5.39 -13.97
C ASN A 40 -13.15 5.73 -13.55
N ALA A 41 -12.26 5.93 -14.52
CA ALA A 41 -10.88 6.32 -14.28
C ALA A 41 -10.80 7.71 -13.62
N ILE A 42 -9.95 7.81 -12.61
CA ILE A 42 -9.58 9.06 -11.94
C ILE A 42 -8.18 9.43 -12.41
N ASP A 43 -8.06 10.59 -13.04
CA ASP A 43 -6.77 11.09 -13.51
C ASP A 43 -5.91 11.52 -12.32
N VAL A 44 -4.77 10.84 -12.15
CA VAL A 44 -3.78 11.11 -11.11
C VAL A 44 -2.46 11.64 -11.69
N SER A 45 -2.43 12.01 -12.97
CA SER A 45 -1.22 12.48 -13.66
C SER A 45 -0.56 13.72 -13.04
N GLN A 46 -1.29 14.46 -12.21
CA GLN A 46 -0.81 15.66 -11.52
C GLN A 46 -0.46 15.43 -10.04
N VAL A 47 -0.57 14.19 -9.53
CA VAL A 47 -0.45 13.90 -8.09
C VAL A 47 1.01 13.76 -7.65
N ASP A 48 1.91 13.25 -8.50
CA ASP A 48 3.32 13.15 -8.16
C ASP A 48 4.25 13.23 -9.38
N VAL A 49 5.52 13.55 -9.14
CA VAL A 49 6.58 13.68 -10.15
C VAL A 49 7.03 12.35 -10.75
N SER A 50 6.65 11.22 -10.15
CA SER A 50 6.99 9.88 -10.62
C SER A 50 5.94 8.87 -10.17
N MET A 51 5.59 7.94 -11.06
CA MET A 51 4.76 6.77 -10.71
C MET A 51 5.63 5.58 -10.27
N ASN A 52 6.96 5.72 -10.29
CA ASN A 52 7.87 4.66 -9.89
C ASN A 52 8.14 4.73 -8.39
N GLY A 53 7.40 3.93 -7.62
CA GLY A 53 7.54 3.86 -6.16
C GLY A 53 8.96 3.51 -5.69
N ILE A 54 9.76 2.77 -6.47
CA ILE A 54 11.14 2.41 -6.10
C ILE A 54 12.05 3.64 -6.17
N GLU A 55 11.96 4.41 -7.25
CA GLU A 55 12.76 5.63 -7.40
C GLU A 55 12.37 6.68 -6.35
N LEU A 56 11.08 6.82 -6.05
CA LEU A 56 10.61 7.69 -4.96
C LEU A 56 11.13 7.24 -3.59
N GLN A 57 11.11 5.94 -3.30
CA GLN A 57 11.66 5.38 -2.06
C GLN A 57 13.16 5.69 -1.92
N ASP A 58 13.94 5.49 -2.97
CA ASP A 58 15.39 5.75 -2.95
C ASP A 58 15.71 7.23 -2.73
N ARG A 59 14.95 8.12 -3.38
CA ARG A 59 15.08 9.57 -3.20
C ARG A 59 14.73 10.01 -1.79
N GLU A 60 13.64 9.49 -1.24
CA GLU A 60 13.21 9.77 0.14
C GLU A 60 14.30 9.36 1.14
N PHE A 61 14.86 8.17 0.97
CA PHE A 61 15.89 7.63 1.83
C PHE A 61 17.14 8.50 1.86
N VAL A 62 17.66 8.88 0.68
CA VAL A 62 18.85 9.75 0.59
C VAL A 62 18.55 11.16 1.13
N ALA A 63 17.37 11.71 0.84
CA ALA A 63 16.96 13.01 1.35
C ALA A 63 16.87 13.03 2.88
N ALA A 64 16.29 11.99 3.50
CA ALA A 64 16.17 11.87 4.94
C ALA A 64 17.55 11.90 5.65
N ILE A 65 18.54 11.22 5.07
CA ILE A 65 19.92 11.23 5.56
C ILE A 65 20.52 12.63 5.48
N ASN A 66 20.42 13.28 4.30
CA ASN A 66 21.01 14.59 4.08
C ASN A 66 20.37 15.69 4.95
N GLU A 67 19.07 15.57 5.22
CA GLU A 67 18.29 16.52 6.02
C GLU A 67 18.32 16.20 7.53
N GLY A 68 18.86 15.05 7.93
CA GLY A 68 18.92 14.64 9.33
C GLY A 68 17.54 14.42 9.97
N ARG A 69 16.55 14.00 9.17
CA ARG A 69 15.17 13.71 9.62
C ARG A 69 14.88 12.21 9.64
N GLU A 70 13.84 11.81 10.36
CA GLU A 70 13.35 10.44 10.28
C GLU A 70 12.81 10.14 8.86
N PRO A 71 13.16 9.00 8.24
CA PRO A 71 12.58 8.61 6.97
C PRO A 71 11.10 8.27 7.10
N ASN A 72 10.39 8.30 5.99
CA ASN A 72 8.99 7.88 5.92
C ASN A 72 8.82 6.42 6.34
N SER A 73 9.78 5.57 5.97
CA SER A 73 9.77 4.11 6.21
C SER A 73 10.85 3.69 7.22
N SER A 74 10.78 4.19 8.45
CA SER A 74 11.72 3.81 9.51
C SER A 74 11.41 2.42 10.10
N VAL A 75 12.43 1.74 10.64
CA VAL A 75 12.24 0.45 11.35
C VAL A 75 11.30 0.59 12.55
N ALA A 76 11.35 1.73 13.24
CA ALA A 76 10.46 1.99 14.37
C ALA A 76 8.98 1.97 13.94
N LYS A 77 8.67 2.55 12.77
CA LYS A 77 7.30 2.63 12.23
C LYS A 77 6.73 1.30 11.75
N VAL A 78 7.56 0.30 11.43
CA VAL A 78 7.09 -1.01 10.94
C VAL A 78 6.83 -2.01 12.08
N PHE A 79 7.28 -1.75 13.30
CA PHE A 79 7.15 -2.74 14.39
C PHE A 79 5.70 -3.15 14.69
N ASP A 80 4.74 -2.21 14.66
CA ASP A 80 3.33 -2.54 14.91
C ASP A 80 2.76 -3.45 13.82
N CYS A 81 3.19 -3.29 12.57
CA CYS A 81 2.84 -4.20 11.48
C CYS A 81 3.35 -5.62 11.78
N TYR A 82 4.61 -5.77 12.19
CA TYR A 82 5.17 -7.08 12.53
C TYR A 82 4.49 -7.74 13.73
N ARG A 83 4.02 -6.97 14.72
CA ARG A 83 3.24 -7.50 15.84
C ARG A 83 1.92 -8.10 15.36
N VAL A 84 1.19 -7.38 14.52
CA VAL A 84 -0.07 -7.86 13.93
C VAL A 84 0.16 -9.10 13.06
N LEU A 85 1.23 -9.13 12.25
CA LEU A 85 1.57 -10.30 11.45
C LEU A 85 1.87 -11.53 12.31
N TYR A 86 2.58 -11.35 13.42
CA TYR A 86 2.83 -12.42 14.37
C TYR A 86 1.54 -12.93 15.03
N GLU A 87 0.68 -12.03 15.50
CA GLU A 87 -0.62 -12.42 16.08
C GLU A 87 -1.50 -13.18 15.06
N LEU A 88 -1.48 -12.77 13.79
CA LEU A 88 -2.18 -13.45 12.72
C LEU A 88 -1.63 -14.86 12.48
N GLU A 89 -0.31 -15.02 12.45
CA GLU A 89 0.35 -16.33 12.33
C GLU A 89 -0.07 -17.27 13.46
N GLN A 90 -0.05 -16.80 14.72
CA GLN A 90 -0.45 -17.61 15.87
C GLN A 90 -1.90 -18.08 15.78
N GLN A 91 -2.81 -17.21 15.30
CA GLN A 91 -4.23 -17.58 15.09
C GLN A 91 -4.41 -18.62 13.99
N LEU A 92 -3.69 -18.50 12.87
CA LEU A 92 -3.77 -19.44 11.76
C LEU A 92 -3.21 -20.83 12.12
N ASN A 93 -2.17 -20.90 12.94
CA ASN A 93 -1.61 -22.18 13.41
C ASN A 93 -2.46 -22.87 14.49
N ALA A 94 -3.38 -22.13 15.12
CA ALA A 94 -4.29 -22.68 16.12
C ALA A 94 -5.60 -23.25 15.53
N GLN A 95 -5.81 -23.10 14.21
CA GLN A 95 -6.90 -23.72 13.45
C GLN A 95 -6.55 -25.15 13.03
#